data_AF-A0A8J6UCP1-F1
#
_entry.id   AF-A0A8J6UCP1-F1
#
_cell.length_a   1.000
_cell.length_b   1.000
_cell.length_c   1.000
_cell.angle_alpha   90.00
_cell.angle_beta   90.00
_cell.angle_gamma   90.00
#
_symmetry.space_group_name_H-M   'P 1'
#
loop_
_entity.id
_entity.type
_entity.pdbx_description
1 polymer ?
#
loop_
_entity_poly.entity_id
_entity_poly.type
_entity_poly.pdbx_seq_one_letter_code
_entity_poly.pdbx_strand_id
1 'polypeptide(L)' 'MAARANPEMRELLRRELLRELGSPSQLISCEQPDEGHLRGLAVCSGRVLSYVLDAQSQRLRTRPLFDLLLRSRR' A
#
# COMPACT_ATOMS: atom_id res chain seq x y z
N MET A 1 2.67 15.02 -11.51
CA MET A 1 1.21 14.75 -11.45
C MET A 1 1.05 13.31 -11.00
N ALA A 2 0.39 13.03 -9.86
CA ALA A 2 0.22 11.65 -9.40
C ALA A 2 -0.73 10.92 -10.36
N ALA A 3 -0.22 9.93 -11.10
CA ALA A 3 -1.06 9.10 -11.95
C ALA A 3 -1.99 8.28 -11.06
N ARG A 4 -3.31 8.36 -11.32
CA ARG A 4 -4.29 7.46 -10.69
C ARG A 4 -3.99 6.05 -11.20
N ALA A 5 -3.72 5.12 -10.29
CA ALA A 5 -3.40 3.75 -10.64
C ALA A 5 -4.53 3.09 -11.46
N ASN A 6 -4.16 2.40 -12.54
CA ASN A 6 -5.03 1.63 -13.43
C ASN A 6 -5.90 0.63 -12.63
N PRO A 7 -7.18 0.37 -12.97
CA PRO A 7 -8.05 -0.55 -12.21
C PRO A 7 -7.48 -1.97 -12.05
N GLU A 8 -6.82 -2.50 -13.07
CA GLU A 8 -6.16 -3.81 -13.00
C GLU A 8 -5.04 -3.84 -11.95
N MET A 9 -4.27 -2.76 -11.87
CA MET A 9 -3.19 -2.59 -10.90
C MET A 9 -3.73 -2.56 -9.47
N ARG A 10 -4.87 -1.90 -9.25
CA ARG A 10 -5.54 -1.88 -7.94
C ARG A 10 -5.99 -3.27 -7.50
N GLU A 11 -6.44 -4.10 -8.44
CA GLU A 11 -6.87 -5.46 -8.12
C GLU A 11 -5.70 -6.39 -7.81
N LEU A 12 -4.60 -6.27 -8.56
CA LEU A 12 -3.32 -6.90 -8.23
C LEU A 12 -2.87 -6.52 -6.81
N LEU A 13 -2.93 -5.23 -6.48
CA LEU A 13 -2.55 -4.73 -5.16
C LEU A 13 -3.43 -5.29 -4.03
N ARG A 14 -4.74 -5.43 -4.25
CA ARG A 14 -5.63 -6.06 -3.26
C ARG A 14 -5.28 -7.52 -3.03
N ARG A 15 -4.96 -8.27 -4.09
CA ARG A 15 -4.55 -9.68 -3.98
C ARG A 15 -3.24 -9.82 -3.21
N GLU A 16 -2.26 -8.98 -3.51
CA GLU A 16 -0.98 -8.96 -2.80
C GLU A 16 -1.14 -8.58 -1.33
N LEU A 17 -1.95 -7.57 -1.03
CA LEU A 17 -2.26 -7.18 0.35
C LEU A 17 -3.02 -8.29 1.10
N LEU A 18 -3.94 -8.99 0.44
CA LEU A 18 -4.63 -10.13 1.03
C LEU A 18 -3.63 -11.26 1.35
N ARG A 19 -2.69 -11.53 0.44
CA ARG A 19 -1.65 -12.54 0.64
C ARG A 19 -0.72 -12.18 1.80
N GLU A 20 -0.29 -10.93 1.88
CA GLU A 20 0.64 -10.44 2.91
C GLU A 20 -0.02 -10.31 4.29
N LEU A 21 -1.26 -9.82 4.35
CA LEU A 21 -1.94 -9.49 5.60
C LEU A 21 -2.87 -10.60 6.09
N GLY A 22 -3.15 -11.61 5.26
CA GLY A 22 -4.08 -12.71 5.56
C GLY A 22 -5.53 -12.24 5.76
N SER A 23 -5.89 -11.04 5.32
CA SER A 23 -7.21 -10.45 5.52
C SER A 23 -7.56 -9.47 4.41
N PRO A 24 -8.86 -9.32 4.05
CA PRO A 24 -9.29 -8.37 3.04
C PRO A 24 -8.87 -6.95 3.42
N SER A 25 -8.38 -6.21 2.43
CA SER A 25 -7.95 -4.83 2.61
C SER A 25 -8.70 -3.88 1.68
N GLN A 26 -9.04 -2.70 2.20
CA GLN A 26 -9.60 -1.61 1.43
C GLN A 26 -8.52 -0.58 1.14
N LEU A 27 -8.25 -0.33 -0.14
CA LEU A 27 -7.35 0.74 -0.57
C LEU A 27 -8.01 2.10 -0.33
N ILE A 28 -7.38 2.97 0.47
CA ILE A 28 -7.80 4.36 0.69
C ILE A 28 -7.19 5.26 -0.39
N SER A 29 -5.89 5.14 -0.60
CA SER A 29 -5.15 5.91 -1.59
C SER A 29 -4.20 5.00 -2.34
N CYS A 30 -3.93 5.35 -3.61
CA CYS A 30 -2.95 4.67 -4.44
C CYS A 30 -2.33 5.71 -5.38
N GLU A 31 -1.04 5.92 -5.21
CA GLU A 31 -0.24 6.86 -5.98
C GLU A 31 0.88 6.11 -6.67
N GLN A 32 1.17 6.51 -7.90
CA GLN A 32 2.38 6.11 -8.61
C GLN A 32 3.32 7.32 -8.68
N PRO A 33 4.23 7.49 -7.71
CA PRO A 33 5.21 8.58 -7.75
C PRO A 33 6.18 8.45 -8.94
N ASP A 34 6.58 7.22 -9.28
CA ASP A 34 7.55 6.90 -10.34
C ASP A 34 7.13 5.63 -11.09
N GLU A 35 7.67 5.39 -12.29
CA GLU A 35 7.28 4.26 -13.16
C GLU A 35 7.42 2.87 -12.51
N GLY A 36 8.21 2.75 -11.44
CA GLY A 36 8.45 1.48 -10.75
C GLY A 36 7.84 1.35 -9.35
N HIS A 37 7.19 2.38 -8.81
CA HIS A 37 6.75 2.37 -7.41
C HIS A 37 5.29 2.76 -7.28
N LEU A 38 4.55 1.96 -6.53
CA LEU A 38 3.20 2.29 -6.09
C LEU A 38 3.20 2.40 -4.58
N ARG A 39 2.57 3.45 -4.06
CA ARG A 39 2.43 3.65 -2.62
C ARG A 39 1.04 4.11 -2.27
N GLY A 40 0.64 3.92 -1.04
CA GLY A 40 -0.65 4.40 -0.59
C GLY A 40 -0.99 3.92 0.80
N LEU A 41 -2.26 4.09 1.13
CA LEU A 41 -2.84 3.67 2.39
C LEU A 41 -3.91 2.62 2.15
N ALA A 42 -3.95 1.63 3.04
CA ALA A 42 -5.01 0.64 3.08
C ALA A 42 -5.53 0.47 4.51
N VAL A 43 -6.76 -0.02 4.63
CA VAL A 43 -7.33 -0.49 5.90
C VAL A 43 -7.48 -1.99 5.83
N CYS A 44 -6.99 -2.67 6.85
CA CYS A 44 -7.15 -4.10 7.03
C CYS A 44 -7.53 -4.37 8.48
N SER A 45 -8.66 -5.06 8.70
CA SER A 45 -9.14 -5.43 10.04
C SER A 45 -9.14 -4.26 11.05
N GLY A 46 -9.61 -3.09 10.62
CA GLY A 46 -9.70 -1.88 11.45
C GLY A 46 -8.38 -1.13 11.65
N ARG A 47 -7.27 -1.56 11.02
CA ARG A 47 -5.96 -0.90 11.11
C ARG A 47 -5.62 -0.20 9.81
N VAL A 48 -5.19 1.06 9.90
CA VAL A 48 -4.65 1.78 8.75
C VAL A 48 -3.16 1.45 8.61
N LEU A 49 -2.75 1.10 7.40
CA LEU A 49 -1.37 0.79 7.06
C LEU A 49 -0.95 1.54 5.81
N SER A 50 0.30 1.96 5.78
CA SER A 50 0.97 2.37 4.54
C SER A 50 1.49 1.14 3.80
N TYR A 51 1.44 1.17 2.48
CA TYR A 51 2.06 0.16 1.64
C TYR A 51 2.96 0.80 0.58
N VAL A 52 3.97 0.05 0.17
CA VAL A 52 4.80 0.33 -1.01
C VAL A 52 4.96 -0.97 -1.78
N LEU A 53 4.61 -0.95 -3.06
CA LEU A 53 4.85 -2.01 -4.03
C LEU A 53 5.94 -1.53 -4.99
N ASP A 54 7.05 -2.26 -5.01
CA ASP A 54 8.12 -2.10 -5.99
C ASP A 54 7.85 -3.04 -7.17
N ALA A 55 7.67 -2.48 -8.36
CA ALA A 55 7.35 -3.21 -9.58
C ALA A 55 8.54 -4.02 -10.11
N GLN A 56 9.79 -3.58 -9.87
CA GLN A 56 10.99 -4.32 -10.28
C GLN A 56 11.18 -5.56 -9.42
N SER A 57 11.00 -5.40 -8.11
CA SER A 57 11.20 -6.46 -7.13
C SER A 57 9.95 -7.32 -6.90
N GLN A 58 8.80 -6.93 -7.47
CA GLN A 58 7.46 -7.43 -7.13
C GLN A 58 7.22 -7.57 -5.62
N ARG A 59 7.81 -6.66 -4.84
CA ARG A 59 7.86 -6.76 -3.39
C ARG A 59 6.92 -5.76 -2.76
N LEU A 60 5.91 -6.28 -2.07
CA LEU A 60 5.03 -5.49 -1.24
C LEU A 60 5.66 -5.30 0.14
N ARG A 61 5.67 -4.07 0.63
CA ARG A 61 6.03 -3.73 2.01
C ARG A 61 4.85 -3.04 2.65
N THR A 62 4.45 -3.50 3.83
CA THR A 62 3.38 -2.89 4.61
C THR A 62 3.93 -2.38 5.95
N ARG A 63 3.39 -1.26 6.43
CA ARG A 63 3.71 -0.72 7.76
C ARG A 63 2.46 -0.12 8.40
N PRO A 64 2.10 -0.50 9.64
CA PRO A 64 1.05 0.16 10.39
C PRO A 64 1.33 1.66 10.53
N LEU A 65 0.33 2.50 10.31
CA LEU A 65 0.51 3.97 10.39
C LEU A 65 0.82 4.44 11.81
N PHE A 66 0.34 3.73 12.83
CA PHE A 66 0.67 4.02 14.23
C PHE A 66 2.17 3.96 14.50
N ASP A 67 2.89 3.03 13.86
CA ASP A 67 4.35 2.91 14.02
C ASP A 67 5.10 4.09 13.38
N LEU A 68 4.51 4.73 12.37
CA LEU A 68 5.05 5.92 11.73
C LEU A 68 4.86 7.16 12.63
N LEU A 69 3.71 7.29 13.29
CA LEU A 69 3.43 8.37 14.23
C LEU A 69 4.30 8.34 15.50
N LEU A 70 4.71 7.14 15.93
CA LEU A 70 5.64 6.99 17.06
C LEU A 70 7.08 7.41 16.71
N ARG A 71 7.45 7.31 15.42
CA ARG A 71 8.80 7.66 14.94
C ARG A 71 8.95 9.13 14.57
N SER A 72 7.87 9.82 14.18
CA SER A 72 7.91 11.24 13.83
C SER A 72 8.00 12.20 15.03
N ARG A 73 7.97 11.67 16.26
CA ARG A 73 8.10 12.47 17.50
C ARG A 73 9.50 12.40 18.13
N ARG A 74 10.48 11.87 17.41
CA ARG A 74 11.91 11.92 17.78
C ARG A 74 12.64 12.78 16.76
#